data_AF-A0A915YLA9-F1
#
_entry.id   AF-A0A915YLA9-F1
#
_cell.length_a   1.000
_cell.length_b   1.000
_cell.length_c   1.000
_cell.angle_alpha   90.00
_cell.angle_beta   90.00
_cell.angle_gamma   90.00
#
_symmetry.space_group_name_H-M   'P 1'
#
loop_
_entity.id
_entity.type
_entity.pdbx_description
1 polymer ?
#
loop_
_entity_poly.entity_id
_entity_poly.type
_entity_poly.pdbx_seq_one_letter_code
_entity_poly.pdbx_strand_id
1 'polypeptide(L)'
;MKNELLDEEWIESKPNYNSLILWWESRRLNYNLIVGIAGLVTFILIILISTSKLKLLTGELLITFLVVAFGFAFCYNVIYTIGWGLDLLLKRFFNKELSVLTKTIFYWSLILLSMIPFCIFLYLAFYYRKHI
;
A
#
# COMPACT_ATOMS: atom_id res chain seq x y z
N MET A 1 -31.10 -33.95 -22.16
CA MET A 1 -29.93 -33.88 -23.05
C MET A 1 -29.41 -32.46 -23.34
N LYS A 2 -30.18 -31.47 -23.81
CA LYS A 2 -29.63 -30.11 -24.02
C LYS A 2 -29.50 -29.25 -22.74
N ASN A 3 -30.24 -29.62 -21.68
CA ASN A 3 -30.22 -28.89 -20.41
C ASN A 3 -29.05 -29.33 -19.50
N GLU A 4 -28.65 -30.61 -19.54
CA GLU A 4 -27.54 -31.13 -18.71
C GLU A 4 -26.18 -30.51 -19.09
N LEU A 5 -25.96 -30.23 -20.38
CA LEU A 5 -24.72 -29.59 -20.85
C LEU A 5 -24.61 -28.13 -20.40
N LEU A 6 -25.73 -27.42 -20.25
CA LEU A 6 -25.73 -26.05 -19.72
C LEU A 6 -25.53 -26.05 -18.20
N ASP A 7 -26.09 -27.04 -17.50
CA ASP A 7 -25.94 -27.16 -16.05
C ASP A 7 -24.49 -27.54 -15.67
N GLU A 8 -23.80 -28.35 -16.48
CA GLU A 8 -22.37 -28.66 -16.29
C GLU A 8 -21.44 -27.47 -16.58
N GLU A 9 -21.69 -26.69 -17.65
CA GLU A 9 -20.94 -25.47 -17.96
C GLU A 9 -21.06 -24.40 -16.85
N TRP A 10 -22.24 -24.29 -16.23
CA TRP A 10 -22.49 -23.35 -15.12
C TRP A 10 -21.84 -23.80 -13.79
N ILE A 11 -21.65 -25.11 -13.58
CA ILE A 11 -21.03 -25.65 -12.35
C ILE A 11 -19.49 -25.50 -12.40
N GLU A 12 -18.87 -25.60 -13.58
CA GLU A 12 -17.42 -25.41 -13.74
C GLU A 12 -16.97 -23.95 -13.62
N SER A 13 -17.86 -22.97 -13.82
CA SER A 13 -17.48 -21.55 -13.81
C SER A 13 -17.40 -20.92 -12.41
N LYS A 14 -17.35 -21.71 -11.32
CA LYS A 14 -17.26 -21.12 -9.97
C LYS A 14 -16.04 -20.20 -9.88
N PRO A 15 -16.24 -18.90 -9.68
CA PRO A 15 -15.14 -17.95 -9.65
C PRO A 15 -14.20 -18.32 -8.49
N ASN A 16 -12.95 -18.65 -8.82
CA ASN A 16 -11.93 -18.99 -7.83
C ASN A 16 -11.45 -17.72 -7.13
N TYR A 17 -12.16 -17.31 -6.08
CA TYR A 17 -11.79 -16.15 -5.26
C TYR A 17 -10.51 -16.40 -4.46
N ASN A 18 -10.20 -17.65 -4.13
CA ASN A 18 -9.06 -18.00 -3.29
C ASN A 18 -7.74 -17.69 -3.99
N SER A 19 -7.60 -18.01 -5.28
CA SER A 19 -6.39 -17.69 -6.04
C SER A 19 -6.15 -16.17 -6.12
N LEU A 20 -7.21 -15.39 -6.25
CA LEU A 20 -7.17 -13.93 -6.25
C LEU A 20 -6.71 -13.40 -4.88
N ILE A 21 -7.33 -13.84 -3.79
CA ILE A 21 -6.98 -13.41 -2.43
C ILE A 21 -5.53 -13.79 -2.12
N LEU A 22 -5.11 -15.02 -2.42
CA LEU A 22 -3.75 -15.51 -2.19
C LEU A 22 -2.70 -14.69 -2.98
N TRP A 23 -3.01 -14.24 -4.18
CA TRP A 23 -2.10 -13.39 -4.96
C TRP A 23 -1.82 -12.07 -4.26
N TRP A 24 -2.84 -11.43 -3.70
CA TRP A 24 -2.69 -10.19 -2.92
C TRP A 24 -2.03 -10.47 -1.57
N GLU A 25 -2.51 -11.42 -0.78
CA GLU A 25 -1.94 -11.70 0.55
C GLU A 25 -0.46 -12.09 0.51
N SER A 26 -0.03 -12.87 -0.49
CA SER A 26 1.39 -13.23 -0.68
C SER A 26 2.31 -12.02 -0.93
N ARG A 27 1.77 -10.88 -1.39
CA ARG A 27 2.52 -9.65 -1.68
C ARG A 27 2.37 -8.58 -0.60
N ARG A 28 1.43 -8.74 0.33
CA ARG A 28 1.20 -7.80 1.43
C ARG A 28 2.46 -7.59 2.28
N LEU A 29 3.19 -8.68 2.56
CA LEU A 29 4.44 -8.60 3.31
C LEU A 29 5.50 -7.77 2.56
N ASN A 30 5.70 -8.04 1.27
CA ASN A 30 6.65 -7.29 0.44
C ASN A 30 6.28 -5.81 0.34
N TYR A 31 4.99 -5.50 0.17
CA TYR A 31 4.49 -4.14 0.17
C TYR A 31 4.81 -3.42 1.48
N ASN A 32 4.46 -4.03 2.62
CA ASN A 32 4.72 -3.46 3.94
C ASN A 32 6.21 -3.28 4.21
N LEU A 33 7.05 -4.21 3.77
CA LEU A 33 8.51 -4.09 3.87
C LEU A 33 9.04 -2.91 3.05
N ILE A 34 8.64 -2.79 1.78
CA ILE A 34 9.08 -1.70 0.90
C ILE A 34 8.69 -0.33 1.48
N VAL A 35 7.41 -0.18 1.85
CA VAL A 35 6.89 1.07 2.41
C VAL A 35 7.49 1.37 3.78
N GLY A 36 7.67 0.35 4.62
CA GLY A 36 8.29 0.47 5.93
C GLY A 36 9.76 0.91 5.85
N ILE A 37 10.55 0.32 4.95
CA ILE A 37 11.95 0.71 4.70
C ILE A 37 12.00 2.15 4.17
N ALA A 38 11.14 2.52 3.22
CA ALA A 38 11.08 3.88 2.69
C ALA A 38 10.75 4.92 3.77
N GLY A 39 9.81 4.61 4.67
CA GLY A 39 9.50 5.44 5.82
C GLY A 39 10.68 5.58 6.79
N LEU A 40 11.38 4.48 7.09
CA LEU A 40 12.55 4.48 7.97
C LEU A 40 13.70 5.29 7.39
N VAL A 41 14.00 5.15 6.10
CA VAL A 41 15.01 5.95 5.40
C VAL A 41 14.63 7.43 5.43
N THR A 42 13.36 7.75 5.15
CA THR A 42 12.85 9.13 5.20
C THR A 42 13.03 9.74 6.58
N PHE A 43 12.73 8.99 7.63
CA PHE A 43 12.92 9.44 9.01
C PHE A 43 14.39 9.75 9.33
N ILE A 44 15.32 8.84 8.97
CA ILE A 44 16.75 9.05 9.17
C ILE A 44 17.21 10.33 8.44
N LEU A 45 16.76 10.52 7.19
CA LEU A 45 17.09 11.71 6.42
C LEU A 45 16.57 13.00 7.08
N ILE A 46 15.33 12.99 7.58
CA ILE A 46 14.77 14.13 8.31
C ILE A 46 15.62 14.45 9.54
N ILE A 47 16.00 13.46 10.34
CA ILE A 47 16.89 13.67 11.50
C ILE A 47 18.19 14.34 11.05
N LEU A 48 18.87 13.79 10.04
CA LEU A 48 20.13 14.31 9.51
C LEU A 48 19.99 15.76 9.01
N ILE A 49 18.92 16.07 8.28
CA ILE A 49 18.63 17.43 7.78
C ILE A 49 18.40 18.40 8.94
N SER A 50 17.77 17.95 10.02
CA SER A 50 17.28 18.77 11.12
C SER A 50 18.24 18.89 12.32
N THR A 51 19.33 18.12 12.34
CA THR A 51 20.30 17.99 13.45
C THR A 51 20.95 19.27 13.98
N SER A 52 20.90 20.40 13.27
CA SER A 52 21.48 21.66 13.77
C SER A 52 20.52 22.56 14.54
N LYS A 53 19.19 22.36 14.47
CA LYS A 53 18.22 23.32 15.03
C LYS A 53 16.97 22.71 15.66
N LEU A 54 16.59 21.47 15.33
CA LEU A 54 15.48 20.81 16.02
C LEU A 54 16.01 20.13 17.28
N LYS A 55 15.45 20.49 18.45
CA LYS A 55 15.52 19.67 19.67
C LYS A 55 14.76 18.36 19.42
N LEU A 56 15.31 17.51 18.56
CA LEU A 56 14.69 16.32 17.99
C LEU A 56 14.52 15.18 19.01
N LEU A 57 15.09 15.36 20.20
CA LEU A 57 15.12 14.39 21.31
C LEU A 57 14.28 14.84 22.51
N THR A 58 13.26 15.67 22.32
CA THR A 58 12.22 15.83 23.36
C THR A 58 11.19 14.70 23.25
N GLY A 59 10.71 14.20 24.39
CA GLY A 59 9.74 13.09 24.42
C GLY A 59 8.47 13.35 23.61
N GLU A 60 8.06 14.62 23.49
CA GLU A 60 6.90 15.04 22.68
C GLU A 60 7.07 14.78 21.19
N LEU A 61 8.28 14.94 20.64
CA LEU A 61 8.53 14.68 19.22
C LEU A 61 8.59 13.18 18.93
N LEU A 62 9.12 12.38 19.87
CA LEU A 62 9.08 10.92 19.77
C LEU A 62 7.64 10.40 19.75
N ILE A 63 6.78 10.91 20.62
CA ILE A 63 5.35 10.56 20.65
C ILE A 63 4.67 10.97 19.34
N THR A 64 4.92 12.20 18.87
CA THR A 64 4.38 12.69 17.59
C THR A 64 4.81 11.78 16.44
N PHE A 65 6.09 11.39 16.40
CA PHE A 65 6.60 10.48 15.40
C PHE A 65 5.95 9.10 15.46
N LEU A 66 5.80 8.51 16.65
CA LEU A 66 5.17 7.21 16.82
C LEU A 66 3.70 7.24 16.40
N VAL A 67 2.94 8.27 16.78
CA VAL A 67 1.55 8.45 16.38
C VAL A 67 1.44 8.59 14.86
N VAL A 68 2.31 9.38 14.25
CA VAL A 68 2.36 9.57 12.81
C VAL A 68 2.74 8.26 12.10
N ALA A 69 3.75 7.55 12.59
CA ALA A 69 4.20 6.27 12.03
C ALA A 69 3.11 5.19 12.10
N PHE A 70 2.43 5.06 13.24
CA PHE A 70 1.29 4.14 13.38
C PHE A 70 0.12 4.53 12.48
N GLY A 71 -0.22 5.82 12.42
CA GLY A 71 -1.25 6.34 11.52
C GLY A 71 -0.94 6.02 10.05
N PHE A 72 0.31 6.23 9.63
CA PHE A 72 0.75 5.89 8.28
C PHE A 72 0.74 4.39 8.01
N ALA A 73 1.21 3.57 8.93
CA ALA A 73 1.17 2.11 8.80
C ALA A 73 -0.28 1.61 8.59
N PHE A 74 -1.24 2.19 9.31
CA PHE A 74 -2.66 1.91 9.09
C PHE A 74 -3.12 2.35 7.70
N CYS A 75 -2.86 3.61 7.32
CA CYS A 75 -3.24 4.15 6.01
C CYS A 75 -2.68 3.33 4.84
N TYR A 76 -1.43 2.87 4.93
CA TYR A 76 -0.82 2.06 3.88
C TYR A 76 -1.48 0.69 3.73
N ASN A 77 -1.92 0.07 4.83
CA ASN A 77 -2.70 -1.15 4.76
C ASN A 77 -4.08 -0.90 4.14
N VAL A 78 -4.72 0.23 4.44
CA VAL A 78 -5.99 0.62 3.79
C VAL A 78 -5.80 0.81 2.29
N ILE A 79 -4.76 1.54 1.86
CA ILE A 79 -4.43 1.72 0.43
C ILE A 79 -4.22 0.37 -0.25
N TYR A 80 -3.48 -0.54 0.39
CA TYR A 80 -3.26 -1.89 -0.14
C TYR A 80 -4.58 -2.66 -0.33
N THR A 81 -5.51 -2.55 0.63
CA THR A 81 -6.81 -3.23 0.54
C THR A 81 -7.70 -2.73 -0.59
N ILE A 82 -7.49 -1.50 -1.10
CA ILE A 82 -8.18 -1.01 -2.30
C ILE A 82 -7.79 -1.87 -3.51
N GLY A 83 -6.52 -2.25 -3.61
CA GLY A 83 -5.99 -3.17 -4.62
C GLY A 83 -6.77 -4.47 -4.71
N TRP A 84 -6.79 -5.15 -3.57
CA TRP A 84 -7.50 -6.41 -3.35
C TRP A 84 -9.01 -6.28 -3.58
N GLY A 85 -9.63 -5.21 -3.05
CA GLY A 85 -11.06 -4.96 -3.14
C GLY A 85 -11.51 -4.74 -4.58
N LEU A 86 -10.80 -3.95 -5.38
CA LEU A 86 -11.16 -3.68 -6.77
C LEU A 86 -11.14 -4.95 -7.64
N ASP A 87 -10.14 -5.81 -7.46
CA ASP A 87 -10.05 -7.10 -8.19
C ASP A 87 -11.22 -8.03 -7.82
N LEU A 88 -11.60 -8.05 -6.53
CA LEU A 88 -12.81 -8.76 -6.08
C LEU A 88 -14.11 -8.18 -6.64
N LEU A 89 -14.26 -6.86 -6.67
CA LEU A 89 -15.44 -6.20 -7.22
C LEU A 89 -15.57 -6.46 -8.73
N LEU A 90 -14.47 -6.40 -9.47
CA LEU A 90 -14.45 -6.74 -10.89
C LEU A 90 -14.87 -8.19 -11.13
N LYS A 91 -14.35 -9.11 -10.32
CA LYS A 91 -14.75 -10.53 -10.40
C LYS A 91 -16.20 -10.73 -10.03
N ARG A 92 -16.71 -10.02 -9.02
CA ARG A 92 -18.10 -10.14 -8.56
C ARG A 92 -19.12 -9.58 -9.56
N PHE A 93 -18.87 -8.41 -10.13
CA PHE A 93 -19.85 -7.71 -10.96
C PHE A 93 -19.73 -8.02 -12.45
N PHE A 94 -18.53 -8.34 -12.92
CA PHE A 94 -18.27 -8.56 -14.35
C PHE A 94 -17.77 -9.96 -14.68
N ASN A 95 -17.62 -10.84 -13.68
CA ASN A 95 -16.98 -12.16 -13.78
C ASN A 95 -15.55 -12.13 -14.40
N LYS A 96 -14.94 -10.94 -14.45
CA LYS A 96 -13.60 -10.70 -15.01
C LYS A 96 -12.57 -10.69 -13.90
N GLU A 97 -11.44 -11.34 -14.16
CA GLU A 97 -10.26 -11.23 -13.32
C GLU A 97 -9.26 -10.30 -13.99
N LEU A 98 -8.56 -9.48 -13.22
CA LEU A 98 -7.45 -8.71 -13.76
C LEU A 98 -6.35 -9.66 -14.26
N SER A 99 -5.76 -9.37 -15.41
CA SER A 99 -4.58 -10.11 -15.86
C SER A 99 -3.43 -9.96 -14.85
N VAL A 100 -2.53 -10.95 -14.78
CA VAL A 100 -1.36 -10.88 -13.89
C VAL A 100 -0.54 -9.61 -14.13
N LEU A 101 -0.42 -9.17 -15.39
CA LEU A 101 0.24 -7.92 -15.76
C LEU A 101 -0.48 -6.72 -15.13
N THR A 102 -1.80 -6.64 -15.28
CA THR A 102 -2.60 -5.52 -14.73
C THR A 102 -2.53 -5.48 -13.20
N LYS A 103 -2.63 -6.64 -12.53
CA LYS A 103 -2.47 -6.74 -11.06
C LYS A 103 -1.09 -6.25 -10.62
N THR A 104 -0.05 -6.65 -11.37
CA THR A 104 1.34 -6.25 -11.08
C THR A 104 1.54 -4.75 -11.26
N ILE A 105 1.05 -4.16 -12.36
CA ILE A 105 1.09 -2.71 -12.58
C ILE A 105 0.38 -2.00 -11.43
N PHE A 106 -0.82 -2.46 -11.07
CA PHE A 106 -1.61 -1.83 -10.01
C PHE A 106 -0.94 -1.92 -8.65
N TYR A 107 -0.35 -3.07 -8.32
CA TYR A 107 0.47 -3.26 -7.12
C TYR A 107 1.62 -2.24 -7.05
N TRP A 108 2.38 -2.05 -8.14
CA TRP A 108 3.44 -1.05 -8.18
C TRP A 108 2.91 0.38 -8.11
N SER A 109 1.76 0.67 -8.71
CA SER A 109 1.11 1.98 -8.57
C SER A 109 0.72 2.28 -7.12
N LEU A 110 0.24 1.29 -6.35
CA LEU A 110 -0.07 1.46 -4.92
C LEU A 110 1.20 1.73 -4.09
N ILE A 111 2.32 1.07 -4.44
CA ILE A 111 3.63 1.37 -3.81
C ILE A 111 4.00 2.82 -4.10
N LEU A 112 3.99 3.24 -5.36
CA LEU A 112 4.35 4.61 -5.75
C LEU A 112 3.45 5.65 -5.09
N LEU A 113 2.14 5.40 -5.05
CA LEU A 113 1.18 6.28 -4.37
C LEU A 113 1.51 6.43 -2.88
N SER A 114 1.93 5.35 -2.23
CA SER A 114 2.34 5.35 -0.82
C SER A 114 3.66 6.07 -0.56
N MET A 115 4.46 6.35 -1.60
CA MET A 115 5.70 7.14 -1.47
C MET A 115 5.44 8.64 -1.41
N ILE A 116 4.30 9.13 -1.90
CA ILE A 116 4.01 10.57 -2.00
C ILE A 116 4.15 11.30 -0.64
N PRO A 117 3.60 10.79 0.48
CA PRO A 117 3.76 11.45 1.78
C PRO A 117 5.22 11.58 2.20
N PHE A 118 6.06 10.58 1.90
CA PHE A 118 7.49 10.62 2.22
C PHE A 118 8.21 11.74 1.46
N CYS A 119 7.91 11.90 0.17
CA CYS A 119 8.45 12.99 -0.63
C CYS A 119 8.02 14.36 -0.08
N ILE A 120 6.76 14.50 0.34
CA ILE A 120 6.26 15.73 0.96
C ILE A 120 7.01 16.04 2.26
N PHE A 121 7.20 15.05 3.14
CA PHE A 121 7.92 15.27 4.39
C PHE A 121 9.37 15.68 4.17
N LEU A 122 10.07 15.05 3.23
CA LEU A 122 11.44 15.45 2.88
C LEU A 122 11.47 16.88 2.34
N TYR A 123 10.57 17.22 1.43
CA TYR A 123 10.46 18.58 0.90
C TYR A 123 10.24 19.60 2.02
N LEU A 124 9.30 19.34 2.93
CA LEU A 124 9.02 20.20 4.07
C LEU A 124 10.25 20.34 4.98
N ALA A 125 10.94 19.24 5.30
CA ALA A 125 12.15 19.28 6.12
C ALA A 125 13.25 20.17 5.49
N PHE A 126 13.46 20.06 4.18
CA PHE A 126 14.38 20.94 3.44
C PHE A 126 13.91 22.40 3.42
N TYR A 127 12.63 22.63 3.17
CA TYR A 127 12.04 23.96 3.15
C TYR A 127 12.24 24.68 4.49
N TYR A 128 11.88 24.03 5.61
CA TYR A 128 12.06 24.60 6.95
C TYR A 128 13.53 24.84 7.30
N ARG A 129 14.44 23.94 6.90
CA ARG A 129 15.87 24.15 7.11
C ARG A 129 16.40 25.41 6.42
N LYS A 130 15.86 25.76 5.25
CA LYS A 130 16.30 26.94 4.48
C LYS A 130 15.78 28.26 5.06
N HIS A 131 14.60 28.25 5.67
CA HIS A 131 13.89 29.46 6.12
C HIS A 131 14.09 29.78 7.61
N ILE A 132 14.94 29.03 8.33
CA ILE A 132 15.33 29.25 9.74
C ILE A 132 16.83 29.45 9.81
#